data_AF-A0A3C0GQ78-F1
#
_entry.id   AF-A0A3C0GQ78-F1
#
_cell.length_a   1.000
_cell.length_b   1.000
_cell.length_c   1.000
_cell.angle_alpha   90.00
_cell.angle_beta   90.00
_cell.angle_gamma   90.00
#
_symmetry.space_group_name_H-M   'P 1'
#
loop_
_entity.id
_entity.type
_entity.pdbx_description
1 polymer ?
#
loop_
_entity_poly.entity_id
_entity_poly.type
_entity_poly.pdbx_seq_one_letter_code
_entity_poly.pdbx_strand_id
1 'polypeptide(L)' 'NTGYSVNGGFAEYALANADYVGLLPKGIGFIEVAPILCAGVTVYKGLKVTDTRPGQW' A
#
# COMPACT_ATOMS: atom_id res chain seq x y z
N ASN A 1 -2.55 -4.72 8.70
CA ASN A 1 -3.82 -5.41 9.03
C ASN A 1 -4.86 -4.31 9.15
N THR A 2 -5.76 -4.22 8.18
CA THR A 2 -6.72 -3.11 8.05
C THR A 2 -8.01 -3.68 7.46
N GLY A 3 -8.71 -4.51 8.24
CA GLY A 3 -9.93 -5.21 7.79
C GLY A 3 -9.87 -6.74 7.86
N TYR A 4 -8.79 -7.32 8.39
CA TYR A 4 -8.69 -8.79 8.59
C TYR A 4 -8.81 -9.17 10.07
N SER A 5 -7.82 -8.82 10.90
CA SER A 5 -7.88 -9.07 12.37
C SER A 5 -8.37 -7.87 13.17
N VAL A 6 -8.49 -6.71 12.52
CA VAL A 6 -8.91 -5.43 13.10
C VAL A 6 -9.79 -4.72 12.08
N ASN A 7 -10.61 -3.77 12.53
CA ASN A 7 -11.46 -2.97 11.65
C ASN A 7 -10.65 -2.24 10.57
N GLY A 8 -11.21 -2.13 9.37
CA GLY A 8 -10.54 -1.60 8.18
C GLY A 8 -11.18 -0.34 7.62
N GLY A 9 -10.75 0.05 6.41
CA GLY A 9 -11.16 1.29 5.74
C GLY A 9 -12.51 1.25 5.03
N PHE A 10 -13.29 0.16 5.13
CA PHE A 10 -14.68 0.13 4.64
C PHE A 10 -15.62 0.77 5.66
N ALA A 11 -15.32 2.03 5.99
CA ALA A 11 -16.00 2.88 6.95
C ALA A 11 -15.59 4.34 6.67
N GLU A 12 -16.32 5.30 7.24
CA GLU A 12 -15.96 6.72 7.11
C GLU A 12 -14.65 7.06 7.87
N TYR A 13 -14.36 6.30 8.94
CA TYR A 13 -13.17 6.46 9.77
C TYR A 13 -12.61 5.10 10.21
N ALA A 14 -11.30 5.02 10.40
CA ALA A 14 -10.62 3.82 10.92
C ALA A 14 -9.47 4.20 11.85
N LEU A 15 -9.27 3.41 12.92
CA LEU A 15 -8.10 3.54 13.79
C LEU A 15 -6.89 2.91 13.10
N ALA A 16 -5.73 3.56 13.20
CA ALA A 16 -4.46 3.06 12.68
C ALA A 16 -3.34 3.30 13.70
N ASN A 17 -2.36 2.39 13.73
CA ASN A 17 -1.13 2.63 14.47
C ASN A 17 -0.24 3.59 13.66
N ALA A 18 0.08 4.75 14.24
CA ALA A 18 0.84 5.81 13.60
C ALA A 18 2.25 5.38 13.16
N ASP A 19 2.84 4.38 13.79
CA ASP A 19 4.17 3.87 13.42
C ASP A 19 4.15 3.07 12.10
N TYR A 20 2.96 2.65 11.64
CA TYR A 20 2.80 1.75 10.49
C TYR A 20 1.95 2.35 9.35
N VAL A 21 1.60 3.63 9.41
CA VAL A 21 0.89 4.29 8.31
C VAL A 21 1.83 4.67 7.17
N GLY A 22 1.36 4.56 5.93
CA GLY A 22 2.07 5.09 4.77
C GLY A 22 2.00 6.61 4.72
N LEU A 23 3.15 7.27 4.53
CA LEU A 23 3.20 8.72 4.33
C LEU A 23 2.87 9.05 2.88
N LEU A 24 1.78 9.78 2.67
CA LEU A 24 1.33 10.17 1.34
C LEU A 24 1.95 11.52 0.93
N PRO A 25 2.53 11.64 -0.28
CA PRO A 25 2.96 12.92 -0.82
C PRO A 25 1.79 13.91 -0.94
N LYS A 26 2.10 15.21 -0.84
CA LYS A 26 1.09 16.26 -1.07
C LYS A 26 0.72 16.31 -2.56
N GLY A 27 -0.56 16.57 -2.85
CA GLY A 27 -1.06 16.80 -4.21
C GLY A 27 -1.37 15.55 -5.02
N ILE A 28 -1.27 14.35 -4.44
CA ILE A 28 -1.79 13.12 -5.06
C ILE A 28 -3.24 12.90 -4.64
N GLY A 29 -4.07 12.41 -5.56
CA GLY A 29 -5.45 12.06 -5.26
C GLY A 29 -5.55 10.77 -4.44
N PHE A 30 -6.54 10.72 -3.54
CA PHE A 30 -6.71 9.60 -2.62
C PHE A 30 -7.21 8.32 -3.31
N ILE A 31 -8.01 8.45 -4.37
CA ILE A 31 -8.55 7.30 -5.11
C ILE A 31 -7.43 6.58 -5.87
N GLU A 32 -6.51 7.37 -6.45
CA GLU A 32 -5.39 6.88 -7.24
C GLU A 32 -4.33 6.21 -6.35
N VAL A 33 -4.11 6.73 -5.14
CA VAL A 33 -3.07 6.21 -4.22
C VAL A 33 -3.55 5.02 -3.38
N ALA A 34 -4.85 4.89 -3.12
CA ALA A 34 -5.42 3.80 -2.32
C ALA A 34 -4.91 2.39 -2.72
N PRO A 35 -4.90 1.96 -3.99
CA PRO A 35 -4.41 0.63 -4.36
C PRO A 35 -2.90 0.44 -4.13
N ILE A 36 -2.12 1.52 -4.05
CA ILE A 36 -0.67 1.44 -3.81
C ILE A 36 -0.37 0.89 -2.40
N LEU A 37 -1.21 1.18 -1.42
CA LEU A 37 -1.03 0.78 -0.02
C LEU A 37 -1.11 -0.73 0.23
N CYS A 38 -1.62 -1.51 -0.73
CA CYS A 38 -1.66 -2.97 -0.63
C CYS A 38 -1.20 -3.63 -1.93
N ALA A 39 -1.97 -3.49 -3.02
CA ALA A 39 -1.65 -4.15 -4.29
C ALA A 39 -0.30 -3.65 -4.83
N GLY A 40 -0.08 -2.34 -4.87
CA GLY A 40 1.15 -1.74 -5.39
C GLY A 40 2.41 -2.14 -4.63
N VAL A 41 2.41 -2.01 -3.30
CA VAL A 41 3.57 -2.40 -2.48
C VAL A 41 3.87 -3.90 -2.58
N THR A 42 2.83 -4.74 -2.70
CA THR A 42 2.97 -6.20 -2.84
C THR A 42 3.68 -6.54 -4.14
N VAL A 43 3.21 -6.03 -5.28
CA VAL A 43 3.84 -6.34 -6.57
C VAL A 43 5.22 -5.72 -6.70
N TYR A 44 5.44 -4.52 -6.16
CA TYR A 44 6.76 -3.88 -6.17
C TYR A 44 7.78 -4.67 -5.35
N LYS A 45 7.40 -5.15 -4.16
CA LYS A 45 8.26 -6.04 -3.39
C LYS A 45 8.50 -7.35 -4.13
N GLY A 46 7.46 -7.92 -4.75
CA GLY A 46 7.56 -9.11 -5.60
C GLY A 46 8.63 -8.97 -6.67
N LEU A 47 8.57 -7.90 -7.47
CA LEU A 47 9.58 -7.60 -8.49
C LEU A 47 10.99 -7.41 -7.92
N LYS A 48 11.12 -6.80 -6.74
CA LYS A 48 12.46 -6.61 -6.13
C LYS A 48 13.07 -7.89 -5.60
N VAL A 49 12.27 -8.87 -5.19
CA VAL A 49 12.79 -10.15 -4.68
C VAL A 49 12.98 -11.20 -5.77
N THR A 50 12.61 -10.89 -7.02
CA THR A 50 12.94 -11.75 -8.17
C THR A 50 14.36 -11.50 -8.69
N ASP A 51 15.05 -10.47 -8.18
CA ASP A 51 16.37 -10.00 -8.65
C ASP A 51 16.44 -9.66 -10.15
N THR A 52 15.27 -9.51 -10.79
CA THR A 52 15.16 -9.18 -12.22
C THR A 52 15.73 -7.79 -12.51
N ARG A 53 16.52 -7.71 -13.57
CA ARG A 53 17.17 -6.50 -14.08
C ARG A 53 16.50 -6.03 -15.36
N PRO A 54 16.58 -4.72 -15.68
CA PRO A 54 16.10 -4.22 -16.96
C PRO A 54 16.66 -5.03 -18.14
N GLY A 55 15.80 -5.46 -19.06
CA GLY A 55 16.16 -6.28 -20.22
C GLY A 55 16.08 -7.79 -20.01
N GLN A 56 15.81 -8.26 -18.79
CA GLN A 56 15.52 -9.67 -18.52
C GLN A 56 14.03 -9.97 -18.73
N TRP A 57 13.73 -11.19 -19.16
CA TRP A 57 12.38 -11.68 -19.47
C TRP A 57 12.14 -13.04 -18.84
#